data_AF-A0A7U6KLR4-F1
#
_entry.id   AF-A0A7U6KLR4-F1
#
_cell.length_a   1.000
_cell.length_b   1.000
_cell.length_c   1.000
_cell.angle_alpha   90.00
_cell.angle_beta   90.00
_cell.angle_gamma   90.00
#
_symmetry.space_group_name_H-M   'P 1'
#
loop_
_entity.id
_entity.type
_entity.pdbx_description
1 polymer ?
#
loop_
_entity_poly.entity_id
_entity_poly.type
_entity_poly.pdbx_seq_one_letter_code
_entity_poly.pdbx_strand_id
1 'polypeptide(L)'
;MSAQHPLIEDRQVPLILGDHVTTDSGTGLVHTAPGHGLDDYIVGLKYNLPVENPVSGTGVYLDSAAVFAGEHIYKANPKIIAALHDNGHLISHTKIEHSYPHCWRHKSPIIFRATPQWFINMETQGLRARALADIPSVNWTPAWGRIESKR
;
A
#
# COMPACT_ATOMS: atom_id res chain seq x y z
N MET A 1 11.18 -17.84 11.57
CA MET A 1 11.35 -18.44 10.22
C MET A 1 11.56 -17.29 9.25
N SER A 2 12.50 -17.41 8.31
CA SER A 2 12.78 -16.39 7.29
C SER A 2 12.78 -17.02 5.90
N ALA A 3 12.60 -16.19 4.88
CA ALA A 3 12.72 -16.56 3.48
C ALA A 3 13.80 -15.70 2.80
N GLN A 4 14.43 -16.24 1.76
CA GLN A 4 15.39 -15.51 0.94
C GLN A 4 14.64 -14.56 -0.01
N HIS A 5 15.09 -13.31 -0.11
CA HIS A 5 14.55 -12.39 -1.12
C HIS A 5 14.97 -12.83 -2.52
N PRO A 6 14.05 -12.88 -3.51
CA PRO A 6 14.32 -13.52 -4.80
C PRO A 6 15.31 -12.76 -5.69
N LEU A 7 15.52 -11.47 -5.47
CA LEU A 7 16.41 -10.63 -6.29
C LEU A 7 17.60 -10.02 -5.53
N ILE A 8 17.67 -10.20 -4.22
CA ILE A 8 18.66 -9.54 -3.36
C ILE A 8 19.28 -10.62 -2.49
N GLU A 9 20.51 -11.02 -2.80
CA GLU A 9 21.15 -12.20 -2.20
C GLU A 9 21.36 -12.07 -0.69
N ASP A 10 21.72 -10.87 -0.22
CA ASP A 10 21.99 -10.59 1.19
C ASP A 10 20.74 -10.24 2.02
N ARG A 11 19.55 -10.28 1.43
CA ARG A 11 18.29 -9.93 2.11
C ARG A 11 17.48 -11.14 2.52
N GLN A 12 17.41 -11.38 3.83
CA GLN A 12 16.48 -12.31 4.45
C GLN A 12 15.21 -11.57 4.90
N VAL A 13 14.04 -12.12 4.58
CA VAL A 13 12.74 -11.55 4.98
C VAL A 13 12.08 -12.41 6.05
N PRO A 14 11.59 -11.83 7.16
CA PRO A 14 10.90 -12.59 8.19
C PRO A 14 9.51 -13.04 7.72
N LEU A 15 9.07 -14.20 8.18
CA LEU A 15 7.68 -14.63 8.05
C LEU A 15 6.90 -14.19 9.29
N ILE A 16 5.78 -13.51 9.06
CA ILE A 16 4.91 -12.95 10.09
C ILE A 16 3.48 -13.46 9.92
N LEU A 17 2.69 -13.41 10.99
CA LEU A 17 1.27 -13.74 10.94
C LEU A 17 0.45 -12.46 10.76
N GLY A 18 -0.28 -12.37 9.66
CA GLY A 18 -1.17 -11.24 9.34
C GLY A 18 -2.63 -11.66 9.40
N ASP A 19 -3.41 -11.00 10.25
CA ASP A 19 -4.85 -11.27 10.41
C ASP A 19 -5.69 -10.80 9.22
N HIS A 20 -5.12 -9.95 8.34
CA HIS A 20 -5.74 -9.45 7.11
C HIS A 20 -5.65 -10.44 5.94
N VAL A 21 -4.90 -11.53 6.09
CA VAL A 21 -4.70 -12.52 5.03
C VAL A 21 -5.91 -13.44 4.96
N THR A 22 -6.54 -13.51 3.79
CA THR A 22 -7.67 -14.41 3.54
C THR A 22 -7.28 -15.55 2.63
N THR A 23 -8.08 -16.61 2.61
CA THR A 23 -7.93 -17.76 1.70
C THR A 23 -8.68 -17.57 0.38
N ASP A 24 -9.37 -16.44 0.21
CA ASP A 24 -10.28 -16.22 -0.91
C ASP A 24 -9.57 -15.74 -2.17
N SER A 25 -8.30 -15.30 -2.05
CA SER A 25 -7.50 -14.83 -3.18
C SER A 25 -6.01 -15.10 -2.98
N GLY A 26 -5.31 -15.40 -4.08
CA GLY A 26 -3.87 -15.67 -4.07
C GLY A 26 -3.53 -17.03 -3.47
N THR A 27 -2.43 -17.09 -2.72
CA THR A 27 -1.86 -18.33 -2.20
C THR A 27 -2.02 -18.48 -0.69
N GLY A 28 -2.67 -17.53 -0.02
CA GLY A 28 -2.65 -17.40 1.44
C GLY A 28 -1.31 -16.91 2.00
N LEU A 29 -0.35 -16.57 1.14
CA LEU A 29 0.89 -15.88 1.50
C LEU A 29 0.91 -14.51 0.83
N VAL A 30 0.96 -13.45 1.64
CA VAL A 30 0.92 -12.06 1.16
C VAL A 30 2.30 -11.43 1.34
N HIS A 31 2.81 -10.84 0.26
CA HIS A 31 4.02 -10.01 0.33
C HIS A 31 3.68 -8.70 1.04
N THR A 32 4.50 -8.33 2.04
CA THR A 32 4.29 -7.13 2.83
C THR A 32 5.38 -6.09 2.58
N ALA A 33 4.97 -4.89 2.17
CA ALA A 33 5.81 -3.71 2.00
C ALA A 33 5.23 -2.52 2.78
N PRO A 34 5.63 -2.29 4.04
CA PRO A 34 5.03 -1.27 4.92
C PRO A 34 5.05 0.16 4.35
N GLY A 35 5.97 0.47 3.45
CA GLY A 35 6.05 1.76 2.76
C GLY A 35 5.01 1.96 1.65
N HIS A 36 4.28 0.92 1.24
CA HIS A 36 3.48 0.90 0.02
C HIS A 36 2.09 0.27 0.16
N GLY A 37 1.62 0.01 1.39
CA GLY A 37 0.27 -0.49 1.65
C GLY A 37 -0.20 -0.15 3.07
N LEU A 38 -1.50 0.06 3.27
CA LEU A 38 -2.04 0.38 4.59
C LEU A 38 -2.02 -0.85 5.52
N ASP A 39 -2.50 -1.99 5.05
CA ASP A 39 -2.51 -3.23 5.84
C ASP A 39 -1.08 -3.70 6.14
N ASP A 40 -0.20 -3.56 5.15
CA ASP A 40 1.24 -3.78 5.28
C ASP A 40 1.89 -2.87 6.33
N TYR A 41 1.47 -1.60 6.39
CA TYR A 41 1.94 -0.65 7.39
C TYR A 41 1.46 -1.04 8.80
N ILE A 42 0.18 -1.39 8.95
CA ILE A 42 -0.40 -1.79 10.24
C ILE A 42 0.27 -3.06 10.79
N VAL A 43 0.42 -4.10 9.96
CA VAL A 43 1.11 -5.32 10.37
C VAL A 43 2.61 -5.06 10.58
N GLY A 44 3.22 -4.19 9.76
CA GLY A 44 4.60 -3.76 9.93
C GLY A 44 4.85 -3.10 11.28
N LEU A 45 3.94 -2.26 11.76
CA LEU A 45 4.01 -1.67 13.10
C LEU A 45 3.92 -2.74 14.20
N LYS A 46 3.00 -3.72 14.07
CA LYS A 46 2.82 -4.81 15.05
C LYS A 46 4.10 -5.63 15.25
N TYR A 47 4.86 -5.86 14.18
CA TYR A 47 6.12 -6.63 14.21
C TYR A 47 7.38 -5.75 14.17
N ASN A 48 7.23 -4.42 14.31
CA ASN A 48 8.33 -3.44 14.28
C ASN A 48 9.24 -3.59 13.04
N LEU A 49 8.63 -3.76 11.87
CA LEU A 49 9.34 -3.87 10.59
C LEU A 49 9.80 -2.49 10.09
N PRO A 50 10.96 -2.42 9.41
CA PRO A 50 11.43 -1.17 8.83
C PRO A 50 10.48 -0.68 7.72
N VAL A 51 10.18 0.61 7.75
CA VAL A 51 9.37 1.27 6.71
C VAL A 51 10.30 1.87 5.66
N GLU A 52 10.64 1.05 4.67
CA GLU A 52 11.46 1.46 3.53
C GLU A 52 10.58 2.09 2.44
N ASN A 53 11.04 3.20 1.85
CA ASN A 53 10.40 3.81 0.68
C ASN A 53 11.44 3.95 -0.44
N PRO A 54 11.67 2.88 -1.22
CA PRO A 54 12.67 2.88 -2.29
C PRO A 54 12.26 3.72 -3.51
N VAL A 55 11.06 4.31 -3.54
CA VAL A 55 10.53 5.08 -4.67
C VAL A 55 10.43 6.56 -4.31
N SER A 56 10.85 7.43 -5.21
CA SER A 56 10.80 8.89 -5.07
C SER A 56 9.39 9.48 -5.32
N GLY A 57 9.25 10.79 -5.09
CA GLY A 57 8.02 11.54 -5.40
C GLY A 57 7.61 11.53 -6.88
N THR A 58 8.56 11.27 -7.77
CA THR A 58 8.33 11.23 -9.22
C THR A 58 8.07 9.82 -9.74
N GLY A 59 7.97 8.81 -8.86
CA GLY A 59 7.76 7.42 -9.27
C GLY A 59 9.03 6.74 -9.79
N VAL A 60 10.21 7.26 -9.45
CA VAL A 60 11.52 6.71 -9.83
C VAL A 60 12.16 6.05 -8.62
N TYR A 61 12.74 4.86 -8.79
CA TYR A 61 13.49 4.19 -7.73
C TYR A 61 14.71 5.02 -7.33
N LEU A 62 14.91 5.20 -6.03
CA LEU A 62 16.05 5.90 -5.44
C LEU A 62 17.33 5.07 -5.56
N ASP A 63 18.49 5.71 -5.42
CA ASP A 63 19.80 5.03 -5.43
C ASP A 63 19.96 4.05 -4.26
N SER A 64 19.18 4.22 -3.20
CA SER A 64 19.10 3.29 -2.08
C SER A 64 18.35 2.00 -2.42
N ALA A 65 17.67 1.91 -3.57
CA ALA A 65 17.01 0.70 -4.00
C ALA A 65 18.07 -0.31 -4.47
N ALA A 66 18.04 -1.52 -3.90
CA ALA A 66 18.99 -2.57 -4.26
C ALA A 66 18.87 -3.03 -5.73
N VAL A 67 17.72 -2.81 -6.36
CA VAL A 67 17.45 -3.21 -7.75
C VAL A 67 16.69 -2.11 -8.48
N PHE A 68 17.00 -1.92 -9.76
CA PHE A 68 16.32 -0.97 -10.66
C PHE A 68 16.40 0.50 -10.23
N ALA A 69 17.42 0.89 -9.47
CA ALA A 69 17.68 2.29 -9.14
C ALA A 69 17.71 3.19 -10.39
N GLY A 70 17.10 4.38 -10.29
CA GLY A 70 16.99 5.33 -11.39
C GLY A 70 15.89 5.03 -12.42
N GLU A 71 15.22 3.87 -12.34
CA GLU A 71 14.12 3.53 -13.25
C GLU A 71 12.76 3.98 -12.71
N HIS A 72 11.88 4.40 -13.63
CA HIS A 72 10.49 4.67 -13.29
C HIS A 72 9.74 3.35 -13.05
N ILE A 73 8.85 3.29 -12.05
CA ILE A 73 8.13 2.07 -11.63
C ILE A 73 7.52 1.27 -12.81
N TYR A 74 6.83 1.94 -13.74
CA TYR A 74 6.22 1.27 -14.91
C TYR A 74 7.24 0.67 -15.88
N LYS A 75 8.45 1.24 -15.98
CA LYS A 75 9.55 0.68 -16.78
C LYS A 75 10.26 -0.46 -16.06
N ALA A 76 10.29 -0.41 -14.72
CA ALA A 76 10.89 -1.45 -13.89
C ALA A 76 10.02 -2.72 -13.85
N ASN A 77 8.68 -2.61 -13.81
CA ASN A 77 7.77 -3.76 -13.75
C ASN A 77 8.09 -4.90 -14.74
N PRO A 78 8.21 -4.66 -16.07
CA PRO A 78 8.55 -5.73 -17.00
C PRO A 78 9.96 -6.29 -16.78
N LYS A 79 10.91 -5.48 -16.30
CA LYS A 79 12.28 -5.91 -15.98
C LYS A 79 12.33 -6.78 -14.73
N ILE A 80 11.50 -6.48 -13.73
CA ILE A 80 11.34 -7.29 -12.51
C ILE A 80 10.82 -8.68 -12.88
N ILE A 81 9.79 -8.74 -13.72
CA ILE A 81 9.21 -10.01 -14.18
C ILE A 81 10.26 -10.84 -14.93
N ALA A 82 11.03 -10.22 -15.84
CA ALA A 82 12.11 -10.89 -16.55
C ALA A 82 13.19 -11.41 -15.59
N ALA A 83 13.63 -10.61 -14.62
CA ALA A 83 14.65 -11.04 -13.66
C ALA A 83 14.17 -12.22 -12.78
N LEU A 84 12.91 -12.22 -12.36
CA LEU A 84 12.30 -13.35 -11.62
C LEU A 84 12.14 -14.60 -12.49
N HIS A 85 11.88 -14.44 -13.78
CA HIS A 85 11.83 -15.55 -14.72
C HIS A 85 13.23 -16.16 -14.89
N ASP A 86 14.23 -15.32 -15.18
CA ASP A 86 15.59 -15.75 -15.50
C ASP A 86 16.30 -16.43 -14.32
N ASN A 87 15.92 -16.07 -13.09
CA ASN A 87 16.45 -16.70 -11.88
C ASN A 87 15.57 -17.84 -11.32
N GLY A 88 14.52 -18.24 -12.03
CA GLY A 88 13.67 -19.38 -11.67
C GLY A 88 12.70 -19.15 -10.50
N HIS A 89 12.49 -17.92 -10.05
CA HIS A 89 11.55 -17.59 -8.96
C HIS A 89 10.16 -17.14 -9.45
N LEU A 90 9.92 -17.08 -10.76
CA LEU A 90 8.60 -16.80 -11.34
C LEU A 90 7.80 -18.09 -11.58
N ILE A 91 6.79 -18.33 -10.75
CA ILE A 91 5.94 -19.53 -10.87
C ILE A 91 4.83 -19.35 -11.91
N SER A 92 4.18 -18.18 -11.92
CA SER A 92 3.08 -17.86 -12.85
C SER A 92 3.03 -16.35 -13.10
N HIS A 93 2.66 -15.98 -14.32
CA HIS A 93 2.44 -14.60 -14.72
C HIS A 93 1.17 -14.53 -15.57
N THR A 94 0.18 -13.76 -15.09
CA THR A 94 -1.09 -13.55 -15.79
C THR A 94 -1.53 -12.11 -15.57
N LYS A 95 -2.16 -11.53 -16.60
CA LYS A 95 -2.75 -10.20 -16.51
C LYS A 95 -4.11 -10.28 -15.82
N ILE A 96 -4.32 -9.45 -14.80
CA ILE A 96 -5.59 -9.34 -14.09
C ILE A 96 -6.16 -7.95 -14.35
N GLU A 97 -7.46 -7.89 -14.63
CA GLU A 97 -8.20 -6.64 -14.73
C GLU A 97 -9.00 -6.42 -13.45
N HIS A 98 -8.80 -5.27 -12.82
CA HIS A 98 -9.48 -4.90 -11.59
C HIS A 98 -9.56 -3.37 -11.45
N SER A 99 -10.37 -2.90 -10.51
CA SER A 99 -10.43 -1.47 -10.18
C SER A 99 -9.12 -1.04 -9.51
N TYR A 100 -8.51 0.02 -10.03
CA TYR A 100 -7.27 0.61 -9.51
C TYR A 100 -7.47 2.10 -9.22
N PRO A 101 -6.92 2.65 -8.12
CA PRO A 101 -7.13 4.04 -7.76
C PRO A 101 -6.41 4.99 -8.72
N HIS A 102 -7.11 6.05 -9.12
CA HIS A 102 -6.59 7.09 -10.00
C HIS A 102 -6.78 8.46 -9.36
N CYS A 103 -5.85 9.38 -9.64
CA CYS A 103 -5.94 10.77 -9.22
C CYS A 103 -7.25 11.37 -9.75
N TRP A 104 -8.11 11.86 -8.87
CA TRP A 104 -9.42 12.39 -9.26
C TRP A 104 -9.32 13.56 -10.25
N ARG A 105 -8.22 14.33 -10.21
CA ARG A 105 -7.93 15.46 -11.09
C ARG A 105 -7.25 15.03 -12.39
N HIS A 106 -6.05 14.45 -12.29
CA HIS A 106 -5.21 14.15 -13.46
C HIS A 106 -5.55 12.82 -14.14
N LYS A 107 -6.39 11.99 -13.51
CA LYS A 107 -6.76 10.64 -13.97
C LYS A 107 -5.56 9.70 -14.16
N SER A 108 -4.39 10.05 -13.64
CA SER A 108 -3.22 9.17 -13.59
C SER A 108 -3.35 8.15 -12.46
N PRO A 109 -2.82 6.92 -12.62
CA PRO A 109 -2.85 5.94 -11.54
C PRO A 109 -1.99 6.42 -10.37
N ILE A 110 -2.44 6.17 -9.13
CA ILE A 110 -1.70 6.53 -7.92
C ILE A 110 -0.98 5.33 -7.32
N ILE A 111 0.03 5.62 -6.51
CA ILE A 111 0.73 4.62 -5.70
C ILE A 111 0.71 5.04 -4.24
N PHE A 112 0.72 4.06 -3.35
CA PHE A 112 0.90 4.31 -1.92
C PHE A 112 2.37 4.49 -1.61
N ARG A 113 2.68 5.52 -0.82
CA ARG A 113 4.04 5.83 -0.35
C ARG A 113 3.96 6.37 1.07
N ALA A 114 4.72 5.77 1.98
CA ALA A 114 4.93 6.31 3.32
C ALA A 114 5.74 7.61 3.21
N THR A 115 5.09 8.73 3.51
CA THR A 115 5.71 10.06 3.51
C THR A 115 5.39 10.75 4.83
N PRO A 116 6.29 11.60 5.37
CA PRO A 116 5.95 12.44 6.51
C PRO A 116 4.76 13.33 6.14
N GLN A 117 3.69 13.24 6.92
CA GLN A 117 2.47 14.00 6.72
C GLN A 117 1.95 14.51 8.06
N TRP A 118 1.19 15.60 7.99
CA TRP A 118 0.50 16.16 9.14
C TRP A 118 -0.89 15.56 9.24
N PHE A 119 -1.16 14.92 10.37
CA PHE A 119 -2.47 14.34 10.65
C PHE A 119 -3.15 15.08 11.79
N ILE A 120 -4.46 15.30 11.67
CA ILE A 120 -5.29 15.77 12.76
C ILE A 120 -5.91 14.55 13.41
N ASN A 121 -5.69 14.39 14.72
CA ASN A 121 -6.30 13.30 15.46
C ASN A 121 -7.79 13.60 15.70
N MET A 122 -8.66 12.88 14.98
CA MET A 122 -10.11 13.06 15.04
C MET A 122 -10.74 12.61 16.36
N GLU A 123 -10.05 11.83 17.17
CA GLU A 123 -10.54 11.38 18.49
C GLU A 123 -10.13 12.37 19.61
N THR A 124 -9.07 13.15 19.39
CA THR A 124 -8.62 14.16 20.35
C THR A 124 -9.72 15.21 20.59
N GLN A 125 -10.00 15.50 21.86
CA GLN A 125 -11.07 16.42 22.28
C GLN A 125 -12.45 16.08 21.67
N GLY A 126 -12.70 14.80 21.36
CA GLY A 126 -13.98 14.30 20.86
C GLY A 126 -14.42 14.97 19.55
N LEU A 127 -13.50 15.39 18.68
CA LEU A 127 -13.81 16.08 17.42
C LEU A 127 -14.78 15.27 16.55
N ARG A 128 -14.51 13.98 16.37
CA ARG A 128 -15.37 13.06 15.63
C ARG A 128 -16.75 12.92 16.27
N ALA A 129 -16.80 12.72 17.58
CA ALA A 129 -18.06 12.56 18.31
C ALA A 129 -18.96 13.81 18.20
N ARG A 130 -18.36 15.00 18.32
CA ARG A 130 -19.06 16.28 18.13
C ARG A 130 -19.57 16.43 16.69
N ALA A 131 -18.71 16.20 15.70
CA ALA A 131 -19.12 16.26 14.30
C ALA A 131 -20.30 15.32 13.99
N LEU A 132 -20.26 14.08 14.49
CA LEU A 132 -21.35 13.12 14.32
C LEU A 132 -22.64 13.54 15.03
N ALA A 133 -22.54 14.18 16.20
CA ALA A 133 -23.67 14.69 16.96
C ALA A 133 -24.35 15.89 16.28
N ASP A 134 -23.59 16.67 15.49
CA ASP A 134 -24.10 17.85 14.80
C ASP A 134 -24.81 17.51 13.47
N ILE A 135 -24.45 16.39 12.80
CA ILE A 135 -25.06 15.95 11.52
C ILE A 135 -26.61 16.00 11.51
N PRO A 136 -27.34 15.57 12.55
CA PRO A 136 -28.80 15.66 12.59
C PRO A 136 -29.38 17.09 12.63
N SER A 137 -28.62 18.07 13.13
CA SER A 137 -29.06 19.48 13.21
C SER A 137 -28.93 20.23 11.89
N VAL A 138 -28.18 19.69 10.93
CA VAL A 138 -28.00 20.28 9.60
C VAL A 138 -29.16 19.89 8.70
N ASN A 139 -29.68 20.85 7.94
CA ASN A 139 -30.68 20.56 6.91
C ASN A 139 -29.99 20.10 5.62
N TRP A 140 -30.29 18.87 5.18
CA TRP A 140 -29.66 18.24 4.02
C TRP A 140 -30.60 18.25 2.82
N THR A 141 -30.17 18.90 1.73
CA THR A 141 -30.87 18.86 0.45
C THR A 141 -29.89 18.37 -0.62
N PRO A 142 -30.03 17.15 -1.15
CA PRO A 142 -31.06 16.13 -0.86
C PRO A 142 -30.84 15.34 0.44
N ALA A 143 -31.91 14.74 0.97
CA ALA A 143 -31.92 14.09 2.29
C ALA A 143 -30.93 12.91 2.44
N TRP A 144 -30.56 12.23 1.35
CA TRP A 144 -29.60 11.13 1.38
C TRP A 144 -28.17 11.58 1.73
N GLY A 145 -27.83 12.86 1.58
CA GLY A 145 -26.52 13.41 1.98
C GLY A 145 -26.24 13.24 3.48
N ARG A 146 -27.29 13.14 4.30
CA ARG A 146 -27.18 12.81 5.72
C ARG A 146 -26.64 11.40 5.99
N ILE A 147 -26.90 10.45 5.09
CA ILE A 147 -26.45 9.06 5.24
C ILE A 147 -24.98 8.94 4.81
N GLU A 148 -24.60 9.63 3.73
CA GLU A 148 -23.21 9.65 3.27
C GLU A 148 -22.26 10.35 4.26
N SER A 149 -22.69 11.42 4.90
CA SER A 149 -21.87 12.15 5.89
C SER A 149 -21.54 11.37 7.17
N LYS A 150 -22.18 10.21 7.37
CA LYS A 150 -21.91 9.31 8.50
C LYS A 150 -20.93 8.18 8.18
N ARG A 151 -20.54 8.00 6.92
CA ARG A 151 -19.51 7.04 6.48
C ARG A 151 -18.13 7.61 6.74
#